data_AF-A0A920ITQ9-F1
#
_entry.id   AF-A0A920ITQ9-F1
#
_cell.length_a   1.000
_cell.length_b   1.000
_cell.length_c   1.000
_cell.angle_alpha   90.00
_cell.angle_beta   90.00
_cell.angle_gamma   90.00
#
_symmetry.space_group_name_H-M   'P 1'
#
loop_
_entity.id
_entity.type
_entity.pdbx_description
1 polymer ?
#
loop_
_entity_poly.entity_id
_entity_poly.type
_entity_poly.pdbx_seq_one_letter_code
_entity_poly.pdbx_strand_id
1 'polypeptide(L)'
;MLSNQLFDVFFKTIRDCIWFQIFPLFLFLATISVAIATVFIVRKMKKSTSPTEEYFTGGRALSWPIIGGSLLLTNLSTEQLVGLNGDVFGDKALVGIAWEALAAFAMIATALLFLPPLFSKWLYYNPSIFGKRFDKMTRSMVRVCFYLAM
;
A
#
# COMPACT_ATOMS: atom_id res chain seq x y z
N MET A 1 -53.32 -3.83 -10.73
CA MET A 1 -52.24 -3.24 -9.89
C MET A 1 -51.15 -4.25 -9.51
N LEU A 2 -51.48 -5.49 -9.10
CA LEU A 2 -50.48 -6.53 -8.76
C LEU A 2 -49.60 -7.03 -9.93
N SER A 3 -50.11 -7.03 -11.17
CA SER A 3 -49.34 -7.50 -12.34
C SER A 3 -48.15 -6.61 -12.70
N ASN A 4 -48.27 -5.27 -12.58
CA ASN A 4 -47.17 -4.35 -12.88
C ASN A 4 -46.06 -4.42 -11.82
N GLN A 5 -46.43 -4.60 -10.54
CA GLN A 5 -45.46 -4.73 -9.45
C GLN A 5 -44.63 -6.02 -9.56
N LEU A 6 -45.25 -7.14 -9.92
CA LEU A 6 -44.54 -8.40 -10.16
C LEU A 6 -43.61 -8.31 -11.38
N PHE A 7 -44.03 -7.63 -12.43
CA PHE A 7 -43.21 -7.42 -13.62
C PHE A 7 -41.99 -6.53 -13.34
N ASP A 8 -42.17 -5.45 -12.58
CA ASP A 8 -41.09 -4.56 -12.16
C ASP A 8 -40.08 -5.25 -11.23
N VAL A 9 -40.55 -6.09 -10.30
CA VAL A 9 -39.69 -6.89 -9.41
C VAL A 9 -38.92 -7.95 -10.20
N PHE A 10 -39.55 -8.57 -11.20
CA PHE A 10 -38.90 -9.54 -12.07
C PHE A 10 -37.82 -8.89 -12.94
N PHE A 11 -38.12 -7.74 -13.54
CA PHE A 11 -37.16 -7.00 -14.36
C PHE A 11 -36.01 -6.44 -13.52
N LYS A 12 -36.30 -5.99 -12.29
CA LYS A 12 -35.28 -5.57 -11.32
C LYS A 12 -34.37 -6.73 -10.93
N THR A 13 -34.92 -7.91 -10.65
CA THR A 13 -34.14 -9.11 -10.33
C THR A 13 -33.25 -9.56 -11.49
N ILE A 14 -33.76 -9.53 -12.72
CA ILE A 14 -32.99 -9.84 -13.93
C ILE A 14 -31.86 -8.82 -14.12
N ARG A 15 -32.17 -7.53 -14.01
CA ARG A 15 -31.18 -6.45 -14.14
C ARG A 15 -30.10 -6.58 -13.08
N ASP A 16 -30.45 -6.83 -11.83
CA ASP A 16 -29.51 -6.93 -10.71
C ASP A 16 -28.61 -8.19 -10.86
N CYS A 17 -29.14 -9.30 -11.37
CA CYS A 17 -28.36 -10.50 -11.70
C CYS A 17 -27.37 -10.28 -12.85
N ILE A 18 -27.79 -9.52 -13.88
CA ILE A 18 -26.92 -9.11 -14.99
C ILE A 18 -25.78 -8.21 -14.50
N TRP A 19 -26.08 -7.22 -13.67
CA TRP A 19 -25.05 -6.34 -13.07
C TRP A 19 -24.06 -7.12 -12.21
N PHE A 20 -24.54 -8.11 -11.44
CA PHE A 20 -23.70 -8.96 -10.60
C PHE A 20 -22.71 -9.81 -11.40
N GLN A 21 -23.06 -10.19 -12.64
CA GLN A 21 -22.18 -10.96 -13.53
C GLN A 21 -21.22 -10.08 -14.35
N ILE A 22 -21.66 -8.90 -14.78
CA ILE A 22 -20.88 -8.00 -15.63
C ILE A 22 -19.82 -7.24 -14.82
N PHE A 23 -20.14 -6.83 -13.59
CA PHE A 23 -19.24 -6.06 -12.73
C PHE A 23 -17.89 -6.76 -12.45
N PRO A 24 -17.83 -8.04 -12.03
CA PRO A 24 -16.56 -8.72 -11.81
C PRO A 24 -15.79 -8.97 -13.12
N LEU A 25 -16.48 -9.23 -14.23
CA LEU A 25 -15.87 -9.41 -15.54
C LEU A 25 -15.14 -8.13 -15.99
N PHE A 26 -15.77 -6.98 -15.77
CA PHE A 26 -15.18 -5.68 -16.07
C PHE A 26 -13.91 -5.41 -15.23
N LEU A 27 -13.94 -5.69 -13.92
CA LEU A 27 -12.77 -5.53 -13.04
C LEU A 27 -11.62 -6.46 -13.43
N PHE A 28 -11.93 -7.71 -13.82
CA PHE A 28 -10.92 -8.67 -14.26
C PHE A 28 -10.26 -8.23 -15.57
N LEU A 29 -11.06 -7.78 -16.54
CA LEU A 29 -10.56 -7.21 -17.80
C LEU A 29 -9.71 -5.96 -17.58
N ALA A 30 -10.14 -5.06 -16.68
CA ALA A 30 -9.37 -3.86 -16.33
C ALA A 30 -8.01 -4.24 -15.72
N THR A 31 -7.97 -5.19 -14.79
CA THR A 31 -6.73 -5.65 -14.15
C THR A 31 -5.76 -6.27 -15.16
N ILE A 32 -6.26 -7.13 -16.05
CA ILE A 32 -5.46 -7.73 -17.12
C ILE A 32 -4.92 -6.66 -18.07
N SER A 33 -5.73 -5.66 -18.43
CA SER A 33 -5.30 -4.59 -19.32
C SER A 33 -4.14 -3.78 -18.72
N VAL A 34 -4.19 -3.48 -17.43
CA VAL A 34 -3.12 -2.78 -16.69
C VAL A 34 -1.88 -3.65 -16.58
N ALA A 35 -2.03 -4.94 -16.32
CA ALA A 35 -0.90 -5.88 -16.28
C ALA A 35 -0.18 -5.96 -17.64
N ILE A 36 -0.93 -6.07 -18.74
CA ILE A 36 -0.38 -6.11 -20.09
C ILE A 36 0.30 -4.77 -20.43
N ALA A 37 -0.35 -3.64 -20.14
CA ALA A 37 0.21 -2.31 -20.37
C ALA A 37 1.52 -2.12 -19.60
N THR A 38 1.56 -2.52 -18.33
CA THR A 38 2.76 -2.45 -17.48
C THR A 38 3.89 -3.29 -18.06
N VAL A 39 3.61 -4.54 -18.46
CA VAL A 39 4.61 -5.42 -19.09
C VAL A 39 5.12 -4.84 -20.41
N PHE A 40 4.25 -4.23 -21.21
CA PHE A 40 4.63 -3.63 -22.50
C PHE A 40 5.50 -2.39 -22.32
N ILE A 41 5.18 -1.54 -21.34
CA ILE A 41 5.97 -0.36 -20.95
C ILE A 41 7.34 -0.80 -20.42
N VAL A 42 7.37 -1.77 -19.50
CA VAL A 42 8.61 -2.29 -18.92
C VAL A 42 9.52 -2.93 -19.96
N ARG A 43 8.96 -3.67 -20.92
CA ARG A 43 9.74 -4.27 -22.03
C ARG A 43 10.30 -3.24 -23.00
N LYS A 44 9.69 -2.06 -23.13
CA LYS A 44 10.19 -0.95 -23.96
C LYS A 44 11.23 -0.08 -23.26
N MET A 45 11.41 -0.22 -21.94
CA MET A 45 12.50 0.46 -21.23
C MET A 45 13.85 -0.19 -21.61
N LYS A 46 14.78 0.63 -22.11
CA LYS A 46 16.12 0.16 -22.52
C LYS A 46 16.87 -0.36 -21.30
N LYS A 47 17.27 -1.64 -21.30
CA LYS A 47 18.22 -2.19 -20.32
C LYS A 47 19.53 -1.41 -20.39
N SER A 48 19.94 -0.75 -19.31
CA SER A 48 21.28 -0.18 -19.23
C SER A 48 22.33 -1.29 -19.10
N THR A 49 23.56 -0.97 -19.49
CA THR A 49 24.71 -1.87 -19.63
C THR A 49 25.22 -2.45 -18.30
N SER A 50 24.63 -2.08 -17.16
CA SER A 50 25.01 -2.57 -15.82
C SER A 50 23.79 -2.73 -14.90
N PRO A 51 23.13 -3.91 -14.88
CA PRO A 51 21.91 -4.14 -14.10
C PRO A 51 22.12 -3.99 -12.58
N THR A 52 23.35 -4.16 -12.09
CA THR A 52 23.69 -4.10 -10.67
C THR A 52 23.69 -2.67 -10.14
N GLU A 53 24.32 -1.72 -10.83
CA GLU A 53 24.34 -0.32 -10.39
C GLU A 53 22.96 0.34 -10.51
N GLU A 54 22.20 0.08 -11.57
CA GLU A 54 20.86 0.65 -11.76
C GLU A 54 19.85 0.10 -10.73
N TYR A 55 20.02 -1.17 -10.32
CA TYR A 55 19.24 -1.81 -9.26
C TYR A 55 19.59 -1.28 -7.85
N PHE A 56 20.86 -0.94 -7.59
CA PHE A 56 21.31 -0.46 -6.26
C PHE A 56 21.29 1.07 -6.09
N THR A 57 21.48 1.83 -7.17
CA THR A 57 21.41 3.31 -7.14
C THR A 57 20.02 3.83 -7.51
N GLY A 58 19.11 2.94 -7.98
CA GLY A 58 17.69 3.24 -8.24
C GLY A 58 17.51 4.51 -9.05
N GLY A 59 18.42 4.71 -10.00
CA GLY A 59 19.06 6.00 -10.29
C GLY A 59 18.13 7.18 -10.37
N ARG A 60 17.94 7.93 -9.27
CA ARG A 60 17.39 9.31 -9.21
C ARG A 60 16.10 9.60 -10.03
N ALA A 61 15.46 8.59 -10.63
CA ALA A 61 14.47 8.72 -11.69
C ALA A 61 13.07 8.34 -11.21
N LEU A 62 12.95 7.78 -10.00
CA LEU A 62 11.66 7.57 -9.38
C LEU A 62 11.19 8.89 -8.77
N SER A 63 10.34 9.60 -9.49
CA SER A 63 9.77 10.88 -9.06
C SER A 63 9.20 10.78 -7.65
N TRP A 64 9.49 11.77 -6.78
CA TRP A 64 8.95 11.89 -5.41
C TRP A 64 7.46 11.51 -5.25
N PRO A 65 6.54 11.93 -6.15
CA PRO A 65 5.14 11.51 -6.05
C PRO A 65 4.89 9.99 -6.18
N ILE A 66 5.72 9.26 -6.94
CA ILE A 66 5.58 7.80 -7.08
C ILE A 66 6.00 7.10 -5.78
N ILE A 67 7.07 7.58 -5.15
CA ILE A 67 7.56 7.06 -3.86
C ILE A 67 6.53 7.34 -2.77
N GLY A 68 6.03 8.58 -2.68
CA GLY A 68 4.98 8.96 -1.73
C GLY A 68 3.69 8.17 -1.96
N GLY A 69 3.27 8.02 -3.23
CA GLY A 69 2.09 7.24 -3.59
C GLY A 69 2.21 5.77 -3.18
N SER A 70 3.36 5.14 -3.40
CA SER A 70 3.61 3.75 -2.97
C SER A 70 3.56 3.58 -1.46
N LEU A 71 4.10 4.53 -0.69
CA LEU A 71 4.07 4.50 0.77
C LEU A 71 2.64 4.67 1.30
N LEU A 72 1.86 5.57 0.71
CA LEU A 72 0.45 5.75 1.06
C LEU A 72 -0.39 4.52 0.71
N LEU A 73 -0.19 3.92 -0.47
CA LEU A 73 -0.88 2.68 -0.86
C LEU A 73 -0.55 1.51 0.06
N THR A 74 0.68 1.45 0.58
CA THR A 74 1.09 0.38 1.51
C THR A 74 0.47 0.58 2.89
N ASN A 75 0.17 1.83 3.28
CA ASN A 75 -0.46 2.11 4.57
C ASN A 75 -1.99 1.98 4.54
N LEU A 76 -2.63 2.17 3.38
CA LEU A 76 -4.07 2.01 3.22
C LEU A 76 -4.47 0.53 3.14
N SER A 77 -5.02 0.02 4.23
CA SER A 77 -5.47 -1.38 4.31
C SER A 77 -7.00 -1.50 4.45
N THR A 78 -7.56 -2.67 4.10
CA THR A 78 -9.00 -2.95 4.14
C THR A 78 -9.62 -2.78 5.53
N GLU A 79 -8.81 -2.93 6.58
CA GLU A 79 -9.18 -2.74 7.98
C GLU A 79 -9.48 -1.27 8.27
N GLN A 80 -8.76 -0.33 7.66
CA GLN A 80 -9.04 1.10 7.81
C GLN A 80 -10.23 1.54 6.95
N LEU A 81 -10.41 0.93 5.77
CA LEU A 81 -11.49 1.30 4.85
C LEU A 81 -12.87 0.76 5.26
N VAL A 82 -12.95 -0.45 5.83
CA VAL A 82 -14.23 -1.07 6.22
C VAL A 82 -14.34 -1.25 7.73
N GLY A 83 -13.24 -1.52 8.43
CA GLY A 83 -13.21 -1.73 9.88
C GLY A 83 -13.43 -0.43 10.67
N LEU A 84 -12.79 0.67 10.29
CA LEU A 84 -13.00 1.98 10.94
C LEU A 84 -14.43 2.50 10.74
N ASN A 85 -15.01 2.28 9.57
CA ASN A 85 -16.40 2.64 9.29
C ASN A 85 -17.42 1.80 10.08
N GLY A 86 -17.10 0.55 10.41
CA GLY A 86 -17.91 -0.29 11.30
C GLY A 86 -17.84 0.13 12.77
N ASP A 87 -16.64 0.54 13.24
CA ASP A 87 -16.41 0.99 14.63
C ASP A 87 -17.03 2.37 14.92
N VAL A 88 -17.26 3.19 13.88
CA VAL A 88 -17.94 4.49 14.00
C VAL A 88 -19.41 4.36 14.44
N PHE A 89 -20.06 3.22 14.18
CA PHE A 89 -21.43 2.95 14.62
C PHE A 89 -21.51 2.48 16.08
N GLY A 90 -20.38 2.08 16.70
CA GLY A 90 -20.31 1.55 18.05
C GLY A 90 -19.54 2.46 19.00
N ASP A 91 -20.08 3.63 19.33
CA ASP A 91 -19.67 4.53 20.44
C ASP A 91 -18.20 5.00 20.53
N LYS A 92 -17.27 4.55 19.68
CA LYS A 92 -15.81 4.83 19.80
C LYS A 92 -15.19 5.62 18.65
N ALA A 93 -16.02 6.06 17.70
CA ALA A 93 -15.65 6.77 16.47
C ALA A 93 -14.61 7.91 16.65
N LEU A 94 -14.82 8.76 17.65
CA LEU A 94 -14.02 9.99 17.82
C LEU A 94 -12.62 9.72 18.37
N VAL A 95 -12.44 8.63 19.12
CA VAL A 95 -11.14 8.28 19.72
C VAL A 95 -10.24 7.62 18.69
N GLY A 96 -10.79 6.76 17.82
CA GLY A 96 -10.02 6.11 16.74
C GLY A 96 -9.44 7.10 15.75
N ILE A 97 -10.24 8.07 15.29
CA ILE A 97 -9.78 9.11 14.35
C ILE A 97 -8.74 10.02 14.99
N ALA A 98 -8.88 10.36 16.28
CA ALA A 98 -7.88 11.14 17.01
C ALA A 98 -6.53 10.41 17.11
N TRP A 99 -6.54 9.07 17.26
CA TRP A 99 -5.34 8.25 17.30
C TRP A 99 -4.62 8.19 15.94
N GLU A 100 -5.39 8.02 14.86
CA GLU A 100 -4.85 8.02 13.49
C GLU A 100 -4.27 9.39 13.11
N ALA A 101 -4.94 10.49 13.49
CA ALA A 101 -4.43 11.84 13.25
C ALA A 101 -3.11 12.09 13.99
N LEU A 102 -3.02 11.68 15.27
CA LEU A 102 -1.79 11.81 16.05
C LEU A 102 -0.66 10.95 15.46
N ALA A 103 -0.96 9.74 14.99
CA ALA A 103 0.00 8.87 14.31
C ALA A 103 0.54 9.50 13.02
N ALA A 104 -0.30 10.16 12.23
CA ALA A 104 0.14 10.88 11.04
C ALA A 104 1.12 12.02 11.37
N PHE A 105 0.84 12.81 12.43
CA PHE A 105 1.77 13.84 12.91
C PHE A 105 3.09 13.24 13.40
N ALA A 106 3.06 12.14 14.15
CA ALA A 106 4.25 11.45 14.63
C ALA A 106 5.10 10.88 13.47
N MET A 107 4.46 10.38 12.41
CA MET A 107 5.15 9.92 11.19
C MET A 107 5.84 11.06 10.46
N ILE A 108 5.21 12.23 10.34
CA ILE A 108 5.84 13.42 9.72
C ILE A 108 7.05 13.85 10.55
N ALA A 109 6.92 13.93 11.88
CA ALA A 109 8.02 14.29 12.76
C ALA A 109 9.19 13.29 12.66
N THR A 110 8.88 11.99 12.64
CA THR A 110 9.87 10.92 12.46
C THR A 110 10.52 11.01 11.08
N ALA A 111 9.76 11.23 10.01
CA ALA A 111 10.32 11.45 8.68
C ALA A 111 11.30 12.63 8.68
N LEU A 112 10.94 13.78 9.25
CA LEU A 112 11.85 14.94 9.28
C LEU A 112 13.13 14.72 10.11
N LEU A 113 13.07 13.92 11.19
CA LEU A 113 14.23 13.65 12.04
C LEU A 113 15.14 12.55 11.49
N PHE A 114 14.56 11.49 10.92
CA PHE A 114 15.31 10.32 10.49
C PHE A 114 15.73 10.42 9.01
N LEU A 115 14.96 11.08 8.15
CA LEU A 115 15.25 11.18 6.72
C LEU A 115 16.59 11.89 6.41
N PRO A 116 16.96 13.01 7.06
CA PRO A 116 18.25 13.68 6.80
C PRO A 116 19.49 12.82 7.09
N PRO A 117 19.63 12.14 8.26
CA PRO A 117 20.79 11.28 8.51
C PRO A 117 20.76 9.99 7.70
N LEU A 118 19.60 9.50 7.26
CA LEU A 118 19.46 8.27 6.48
C LEU A 118 19.90 8.44 5.01
N PHE A 119 19.64 9.58 4.38
CA PHE A 119 20.16 9.86 3.04
C PHE A 119 21.67 10.15 3.01
N SER A 120 22.21 10.75 4.08
CA SER A 120 23.65 11.02 4.19
C SER A 120 24.47 9.75 4.43
N LYS A 121 23.88 8.73 5.09
CA LYS A 121 24.48 7.41 5.27
C LYS A 121 23.96 6.48 4.16
N TRP A 122 24.60 6.54 3.00
CA TRP A 122 24.30 5.85 1.72
C TRP A 122 24.14 4.32 1.75
N LEU A 123 23.94 3.68 2.90
CA LEU A 123 23.65 2.27 2.99
C LEU A 123 22.57 2.01 4.05
N TYR A 124 21.33 2.31 3.69
CA TYR A 124 20.12 1.93 4.43
C TYR A 124 20.05 0.41 4.70
N TYR A 125 20.86 -0.39 3.99
CA TYR A 125 20.96 -1.84 4.14
C TYR A 125 22.32 -2.35 4.64
N ASN A 126 23.23 -1.49 5.09
CA ASN A 126 24.48 -2.01 5.67
C ASN A 126 24.29 -2.18 7.19
N PRO A 127 24.12 -3.41 7.72
CA PRO A 127 24.05 -3.62 9.16
C PRO A 127 25.36 -3.24 9.89
N SER A 128 26.38 -2.76 9.18
CA SER A 128 27.63 -2.22 9.74
C SER A 128 27.47 -0.92 10.53
N ILE A 129 26.39 -0.14 10.33
CA ILE A 129 26.11 1.07 11.16
C ILE A 129 25.66 0.68 12.57
N PHE A 130 24.86 -0.39 12.70
CA PHE A 130 24.51 -0.98 13.98
C PHE A 130 25.66 -1.78 14.58
N GLY A 131 26.53 -2.36 13.74
CA GLY A 131 27.71 -3.12 14.16
C GLY A 131 28.76 -2.32 14.95
N LYS A 132 28.72 -0.98 14.92
CA LYS A 132 29.61 -0.13 15.74
C LYS A 132 28.97 0.39 17.04
N ARG A 133 27.66 0.24 17.24
CA ARG A 133 26.93 0.80 18.41
C ARG A 133 26.12 -0.22 19.21
N PHE A 134 25.75 -1.37 18.64
CA PHE A 134 24.88 -2.35 19.30
C PHE A 134 25.53 -3.74 19.34
N ASP A 135 25.46 -4.37 20.51
CA ASP A 135 26.01 -5.69 20.79
C ASP A 135 25.32 -6.81 19.96
N LYS A 136 26.04 -7.91 19.71
CA LYS A 136 25.56 -9.05 18.91
C LYS A 136 24.27 -9.66 19.49
N MET A 137 24.09 -9.62 20.81
CA MET A 137 22.92 -10.18 21.49
C MET A 137 21.64 -9.40 21.18
N THR A 138 21.66 -8.06 21.32
CA THR A 138 20.51 -7.19 21.03
C THR A 138 20.10 -7.30 19.56
N ARG A 139 21.07 -7.44 18.65
CA ARG A 139 20.82 -7.63 17.22
C ARG A 139 20.08 -8.93 16.91
N SER A 140 20.37 -10.02 17.63
CA SER A 140 19.66 -11.29 17.46
C SER A 140 18.23 -11.20 17.96
N MET A 141 18.01 -10.57 19.13
CA MET A 141 16.67 -10.39 19.70
C MET A 141 15.75 -9.55 18.81
N VAL A 142 16.24 -8.43 18.27
CA VAL A 142 15.45 -7.58 17.37
C VAL A 142 15.09 -8.31 16.07
N ARG A 143 16.02 -9.11 15.54
CA ARG A 143 15.77 -9.94 14.34
C ARG A 143 14.68 -10.97 14.59
N VAL A 144 14.77 -11.69 15.70
CA VAL A 144 13.76 -12.69 16.09
C VAL A 144 12.40 -12.04 16.30
N CYS A 145 12.35 -10.88 16.96
CA CYS A 145 11.11 -10.14 17.16
C CYS A 145 10.47 -9.68 15.84
N PHE A 146 11.28 -9.25 14.87
CA PHE A 146 10.79 -8.84 13.54
C PHE A 146 10.23 -10.01 12.72
N TYR A 147 10.87 -11.19 12.80
CA TYR A 147 10.38 -12.41 12.13
C TYR A 147 9.10 -12.98 12.76
N LEU A 148 8.87 -12.75 14.06
CA LEU A 148 7.67 -13.21 14.75
C LEU A 148 6.49 -12.22 14.65
N ALA A 149 6.76 -10.95 14.33
CA ALA A 149 5.75 -9.90 14.22
C ALA A 149 5.19 -9.70 12.81
N MET A 150 5.84 -10.27 11.78
CA MET A 150 5.27 -10.45 10.44
C MET A 150 4.43 -11.72 10.38
#